data_AF-A0A1C0TVN8-F1
#
_entry.id   AF-A0A1C0TVN8-F1
#
_cell.length_a   1.000
_cell.length_b   1.000
_cell.length_c   1.000
_cell.angle_alpha   90.00
_cell.angle_beta   90.00
_cell.angle_gamma   90.00
#
_symmetry.space_group_name_H-M   'P 1'
#
loop_
_entity.id
_entity.type
_entity.pdbx_description
1 polymer ?
#
loop_
_entity_poly.entity_id
_entity_poly.type
_entity_poly.pdbx_seq_one_letter_code
_entity_poly.pdbx_strand_id
1 'polypeptide(L)'
;MRGFGKLSSQVLLSAMALSKHKVFEGELNLNIIGVRAANTRANTFNDLICVLYQQNGEWQLKQFKATTDAGLYWRKHPMNIDGTAVLVPGQHRGLWKLGYHQGKYRALVQNKPVIVLRDNDKNAELETDEAQAELQLGYFGINCHRASAHIESKQVDKWSAGCQVFANPDDFDEFINLCEQSAERYGNTFSYTLLEQNQLKESKENAE
;
A
#
# COMPACT_ATOMS: atom_id res chain seq x y z
N MET A 1 -2.70 -21.61 2.82
CA MET A 1 -3.02 -20.25 3.29
C MET A 1 -4.12 -19.68 2.41
N ARG A 2 -5.28 -19.34 2.96
CA ARG A 2 -6.34 -18.66 2.19
C ARG A 2 -5.85 -17.23 1.93
N GLY A 3 -5.75 -16.82 0.67
CA GLY A 3 -5.52 -15.42 0.32
C GLY A 3 -6.69 -14.53 0.75
N PHE A 4 -6.60 -13.23 0.53
CA PHE A 4 -7.70 -12.32 0.83
C PHE A 4 -8.97 -12.72 0.06
N GLY A 5 -10.09 -12.79 0.78
CA GLY A 5 -11.41 -12.76 0.15
C GLY A 5 -11.73 -11.37 -0.38
N LYS A 6 -12.92 -11.21 -0.99
CA LYS A 6 -13.42 -9.88 -1.34
C LYS A 6 -13.72 -9.11 -0.05
N LEU A 7 -13.08 -7.97 0.15
CA LEU A 7 -13.34 -7.09 1.29
C LEU A 7 -14.62 -6.27 1.06
N SER A 8 -15.25 -5.85 2.15
CA SER A 8 -16.35 -4.88 2.13
C SER A 8 -15.89 -3.54 2.68
N SER A 9 -16.59 -2.46 2.29
CA SER A 9 -16.35 -1.12 2.84
C SER A 9 -16.43 -1.11 4.36
N GLN A 10 -17.36 -1.86 4.94
CA GLN A 10 -17.55 -1.95 6.39
C GLN A 10 -16.32 -2.54 7.10
N VAL A 11 -15.69 -3.58 6.53
CA VAL A 11 -14.48 -4.19 7.12
C VAL A 11 -13.35 -3.17 7.20
N LEU A 12 -13.13 -2.39 6.13
CA LEU A 12 -12.07 -1.37 6.12
C LEU A 12 -12.39 -0.19 7.03
N LEU A 13 -13.65 0.27 7.07
CA LEU A 13 -14.08 1.32 7.99
C LEU A 13 -13.87 0.91 9.45
N SER A 14 -14.27 -0.31 9.82
CA SER A 14 -14.06 -0.86 11.16
C SER A 14 -12.57 -0.99 11.49
N ALA A 15 -11.74 -1.50 10.57
CA ALA A 15 -10.30 -1.63 10.76
C ALA A 15 -9.61 -0.26 10.95
N MET A 16 -9.99 0.74 10.14
CA MET A 16 -9.51 2.12 10.26
C MET A 16 -9.89 2.72 11.63
N ALA A 17 -11.14 2.54 12.06
CA ALA A 17 -11.64 3.05 13.35
C ALA A 17 -10.94 2.40 14.54
N LEU A 18 -10.83 1.06 14.57
CA LEU A 18 -10.13 0.32 15.63
C LEU A 18 -8.65 0.69 15.73
N SER A 19 -8.04 0.99 14.59
CA SER A 19 -6.64 1.45 14.50
C SER A 19 -6.49 2.96 14.74
N LYS A 20 -7.58 3.65 15.09
CA LYS A 20 -7.65 5.10 15.33
C LYS A 20 -7.11 5.94 14.16
N HIS A 21 -7.26 5.44 12.94
CA HIS A 21 -6.89 6.15 11.72
C HIS A 21 -8.02 7.05 11.27
N LYS A 22 -7.68 8.22 10.70
CA LYS A 22 -8.68 9.13 10.17
C LYS A 22 -9.28 8.54 8.89
N VAL A 23 -10.61 8.42 8.86
CA VAL A 23 -11.36 8.20 7.63
C VAL A 23 -11.68 9.55 6.99
N PHE A 24 -11.46 9.64 5.68
CA PHE A 24 -11.83 10.78 4.85
C PHE A 24 -13.20 10.52 4.23
N GLU A 25 -14.12 11.44 4.45
CA GLU A 25 -15.49 11.40 3.94
C GLU A 25 -15.68 12.49 2.87
N GLY A 26 -16.69 12.33 2.02
CA GLY A 26 -17.00 13.19 0.90
C GLY A 26 -16.80 12.51 -0.45
N GLU A 27 -17.50 13.06 -1.46
CA GLU A 27 -17.48 12.60 -2.85
C GLU A 27 -16.04 12.54 -3.39
N LEU A 28 -15.57 11.33 -3.71
CA LEU A 28 -14.19 11.06 -4.19
C LEU A 28 -13.07 11.52 -3.22
N ASN A 29 -13.36 11.66 -1.92
CA ASN A 29 -12.31 11.88 -0.92
C ASN A 29 -11.65 10.55 -0.57
N LEU A 30 -10.52 10.25 -1.21
CA LEU A 30 -9.99 8.89 -1.22
C LEU A 30 -9.32 8.52 0.10
N ASN A 31 -9.66 7.34 0.60
CA ASN A 31 -8.86 6.60 1.57
C ASN A 31 -8.08 5.53 0.80
N ILE A 32 -6.79 5.76 0.59
CA ILE A 32 -5.89 4.78 -0.04
C ILE A 32 -5.29 3.91 1.07
N ILE A 33 -5.63 2.63 1.06
CA ILE A 33 -5.34 1.69 2.15
C ILE A 33 -4.62 0.47 1.59
N GLY A 34 -3.37 0.29 1.98
CA GLY A 34 -2.66 -0.98 1.81
C GLY A 34 -3.09 -1.98 2.87
N VAL A 35 -3.18 -3.25 2.48
CA VAL A 35 -3.31 -4.37 3.43
C VAL A 35 -2.18 -5.34 3.17
N ARG A 36 -1.19 -5.36 4.07
CA ARG A 36 -0.10 -6.33 4.08
C ARG A 36 -0.62 -7.69 4.52
N ALA A 37 -0.33 -8.73 3.74
CA ALA A 37 -0.66 -10.10 4.07
C ALA A 37 0.22 -10.61 5.22
N ALA A 38 -0.35 -11.49 6.05
CA ALA A 38 0.42 -12.16 7.10
C ALA A 38 1.54 -13.07 6.55
N ASN A 39 1.47 -13.43 5.27
CA ASN A 39 2.52 -14.20 4.60
C ASN A 39 3.54 -13.27 3.94
N THR A 40 4.51 -12.81 4.71
CA THR A 40 5.57 -11.90 4.24
C THR A 40 6.66 -12.60 3.44
N ARG A 41 6.72 -13.94 3.45
CA ARG A 41 7.67 -14.76 2.64
C ARG A 41 7.33 -14.82 1.15
N ALA A 42 6.15 -14.33 0.78
CA ALA A 42 5.69 -14.39 -0.59
C ALA A 42 6.50 -13.44 -1.49
N ASN A 43 6.99 -13.95 -2.62
CA ASN A 43 7.54 -13.12 -3.71
C ASN A 43 6.47 -12.87 -4.78
N THR A 44 5.24 -12.63 -4.35
CA THR A 44 4.04 -12.50 -5.19
C THR A 44 3.26 -11.26 -4.79
N PHE A 45 2.28 -10.85 -5.60
CA PHE A 45 1.37 -9.77 -5.27
C PHE A 45 0.21 -10.29 -4.41
N ASN A 46 0.52 -10.71 -3.18
CA ASN A 46 -0.44 -11.27 -2.23
C ASN A 46 -1.04 -10.22 -1.29
N ASP A 47 -0.58 -8.98 -1.36
CA ASP A 47 -1.13 -7.84 -0.62
C ASP A 47 -2.25 -7.18 -1.42
N LEU A 48 -2.91 -6.20 -0.80
CA LEU A 48 -3.94 -5.40 -1.45
C LEU A 48 -3.61 -3.91 -1.38
N ILE A 49 -4.01 -3.18 -2.42
CA ILE A 49 -4.28 -1.75 -2.32
C ILE A 49 -5.78 -1.56 -2.53
N CYS A 50 -6.41 -0.96 -1.54
CA CYS A 50 -7.82 -0.64 -1.52
C CYS A 50 -8.01 0.87 -1.65
N VAL A 51 -9.05 1.29 -2.37
CA VAL A 51 -9.50 2.69 -2.42
C VAL A 51 -10.94 2.74 -1.95
N LEU A 52 -11.13 3.34 -0.78
CA LEU A 52 -12.43 3.54 -0.16
C LEU A 52 -12.81 5.02 -0.25
N TYR A 53 -13.96 5.31 -0.84
CA TYR A 53 -14.43 6.68 -1.08
C TYR A 53 -15.96 6.72 -1.15
N GLN A 54 -16.56 7.90 -1.05
CA GLN A 54 -18.00 8.04 -1.27
C GLN A 54 -18.28 8.47 -2.72
N GLN A 55 -19.37 7.94 -3.28
CA GLN A 55 -19.94 8.36 -4.55
C GLN A 55 -21.46 8.42 -4.41
N ASN A 56 -22.05 9.56 -4.73
CA ASN A 56 -23.49 9.84 -4.54
C ASN A 56 -23.98 9.54 -3.11
N GLY A 57 -23.13 9.80 -2.11
CA GLY A 57 -23.44 9.56 -0.70
C GLY A 57 -23.25 8.12 -0.22
N GLU A 58 -22.87 7.18 -1.10
CA GLU A 58 -22.64 5.77 -0.75
C GLU A 58 -21.16 5.40 -0.77
N TRP A 59 -20.73 4.53 0.14
CA TRP A 59 -19.36 4.01 0.19
C TRP A 59 -19.06 3.05 -0.97
N GLN A 60 -18.08 3.40 -1.78
CA GLN A 60 -17.51 2.59 -2.85
C GLN A 60 -16.17 2.01 -2.40
N LEU A 61 -15.89 0.78 -2.84
CA LEU A 61 -14.61 0.09 -2.58
C LEU A 61 -14.05 -0.50 -3.86
N LYS A 62 -12.83 -0.08 -4.20
CA LYS A 62 -11.98 -0.75 -5.19
C LYS A 62 -10.87 -1.51 -4.48
N GLN A 63 -10.56 -2.71 -4.96
CA GLN A 63 -9.55 -3.60 -4.38
C GLN A 63 -8.67 -4.13 -5.50
N PHE A 64 -7.36 -3.92 -5.39
CA PHE A 64 -6.37 -4.26 -6.40
C PHE A 64 -5.30 -5.17 -5.81
N LYS A 65 -4.80 -6.12 -6.61
CA LYS A 65 -3.66 -6.95 -6.21
C LYS A 65 -2.40 -6.11 -6.26
N ALA A 66 -1.67 -6.13 -5.15
CA ALA A 66 -0.44 -5.37 -5.02
C ALA A 66 0.58 -6.12 -4.17
N THR A 67 1.74 -5.51 -4.02
CA THR A 67 2.67 -5.84 -2.95
C THR A 67 2.99 -4.56 -2.19
N THR A 68 3.03 -4.68 -0.86
CA THR A 68 3.52 -3.65 0.05
C THR A 68 4.93 -3.97 0.56
N ASP A 69 5.41 -5.14 0.16
CA ASP A 69 6.69 -5.73 0.53
C ASP A 69 7.71 -5.59 -0.61
N ALA A 70 8.98 -5.68 -0.26
CA ALA A 70 10.01 -5.78 -1.27
C ALA A 70 10.05 -7.19 -1.89
N GLY A 71 10.44 -7.30 -3.16
CA GLY A 71 10.62 -8.59 -3.80
C GLY A 71 11.88 -9.32 -3.32
N LEU A 72 11.89 -10.64 -3.50
CA LEU A 72 12.95 -11.54 -3.00
C LEU A 72 14.35 -11.16 -3.51
N TYR A 73 14.43 -10.63 -4.73
CA TYR A 73 15.70 -10.15 -5.28
C TYR A 73 16.32 -9.07 -4.40
N TRP A 74 15.54 -8.06 -3.99
CA TRP A 74 16.02 -6.91 -3.23
C TRP A 74 16.30 -7.27 -1.77
N ARG A 75 15.53 -8.19 -1.17
CA ARG A 75 15.83 -8.73 0.17
C ARG A 75 17.23 -9.34 0.21
N LYS A 76 17.59 -10.13 -0.81
CA LYS A 76 18.91 -10.78 -0.91
C LYS A 76 20.03 -9.88 -1.45
N HIS A 77 19.68 -8.83 -2.19
CA HIS A 77 20.64 -7.91 -2.84
C HIS A 77 20.22 -6.45 -2.60
N PRO A 78 20.24 -5.98 -1.34
CA PRO A 78 19.72 -4.65 -1.02
C PRO A 78 20.54 -3.56 -1.70
N MET A 79 19.86 -2.53 -2.21
CA MET A 79 20.52 -1.36 -2.81
C MET A 79 21.21 -0.48 -1.77
N ASN A 80 20.73 -0.53 -0.53
CA ASN A 80 21.29 0.19 0.60
C ASN A 80 22.05 -0.80 1.50
N ILE A 81 23.19 -0.37 2.05
CA ILE A 81 23.99 -1.18 2.97
C ILE A 81 23.23 -1.52 4.26
N ASP A 82 22.28 -0.66 4.65
CA ASP A 82 21.40 -0.85 5.80
C ASP A 82 20.28 -1.84 5.49
N GLY A 83 20.11 -2.26 4.23
CA GLY A 83 19.08 -3.21 3.83
C GLY A 83 17.88 -2.61 3.12
N THR A 84 16.89 -3.46 2.89
CA THR A 84 15.68 -3.15 2.14
C THR A 84 14.70 -2.35 3.01
N ALA A 85 14.04 -1.35 2.42
CA ALA A 85 13.10 -0.52 3.16
C ALA A 85 11.74 -1.24 3.29
N VAL A 86 11.23 -1.31 4.51
CA VAL A 86 9.91 -1.85 4.82
C VAL A 86 9.10 -0.74 5.49
N LEU A 87 8.03 -0.29 4.83
CA LEU A 87 7.19 0.77 5.40
C LEU A 87 6.48 0.25 6.66
N VAL A 88 6.61 1.00 7.76
CA VAL A 88 5.94 0.69 9.03
C VAL A 88 4.42 0.83 8.88
N PRO A 89 3.61 -0.12 9.37
CA PRO A 89 2.15 0.00 9.40
C PRO A 89 1.67 1.28 10.08
N GLY A 90 0.55 1.83 9.61
CA GLY A 90 -0.05 3.05 10.15
C GLY A 90 -0.50 4.03 9.07
N GLN A 91 -0.97 5.20 9.51
CA GLN A 91 -1.50 6.24 8.62
C GLN A 91 -0.46 7.33 8.33
N HIS A 92 0.03 7.35 7.09
CA HIS A 92 1.01 8.28 6.56
C HIS A 92 0.31 9.44 5.84
N ARG A 93 -0.02 10.52 6.59
CA ARG A 93 -0.84 11.64 6.09
C ARG A 93 -0.12 12.52 5.07
N GLY A 94 -0.64 12.55 3.84
CA GLY A 94 -0.04 13.27 2.72
C GLY A 94 1.28 12.65 2.25
N LEU A 95 1.46 11.34 2.47
CA LEU A 95 2.62 10.57 2.03
C LEU A 95 2.90 10.79 0.56
N TRP A 96 1.87 10.77 -0.26
CA TRP A 96 2.01 10.77 -1.70
C TRP A 96 1.53 12.05 -2.34
N LYS A 97 2.08 12.35 -3.51
CA LYS A 97 1.50 13.27 -4.46
C LYS A 97 1.47 12.65 -5.86
N LEU A 98 0.56 13.11 -6.71
CA LEU A 98 0.61 12.77 -8.12
C LEU A 98 1.91 13.32 -8.75
N GLY A 99 2.65 12.44 -9.42
CA GLY A 99 3.94 12.74 -10.02
C GLY A 99 4.30 11.69 -11.06
N TYR A 100 5.59 11.49 -11.29
CA TYR A 100 6.08 10.52 -12.28
C TYR A 100 7.08 9.57 -11.65
N HIS A 101 6.82 8.27 -11.72
CA HIS A 101 7.80 7.27 -11.28
C HIS A 101 8.97 7.25 -12.27
N GLN A 102 10.18 7.52 -11.77
CA GLN A 102 11.41 7.66 -12.58
C GLN A 102 11.31 8.69 -13.73
N GLY A 103 10.36 9.63 -13.66
CA GLY A 103 10.10 10.58 -14.76
C GLY A 103 9.43 9.97 -16.00
N LYS A 104 8.94 8.72 -15.95
CA LYS A 104 8.48 7.98 -17.14
C LYS A 104 6.97 7.92 -17.30
N TYR A 105 6.24 7.68 -16.23
CA TYR A 105 4.79 7.52 -16.27
C TYR A 105 4.14 8.01 -14.97
N ARG A 106 2.86 8.36 -15.05
CA ARG A 106 2.09 8.90 -13.94
C ARG A 106 2.02 7.91 -12.79
N ALA A 107 2.29 8.37 -11.59
CA ALA A 107 2.30 7.55 -10.38
C ALA A 107 2.06 8.41 -9.14
N LEU A 108 1.88 7.77 -7.98
CA LEU A 108 1.98 8.46 -6.71
C LEU A 108 3.42 8.38 -6.20
N VAL A 109 4.04 9.53 -5.98
CA VAL A 109 5.43 9.63 -5.54
C VAL A 109 5.54 10.15 -4.12
N GLN A 110 6.57 9.72 -3.40
CA GLN A 110 6.78 10.16 -2.03
C GLN A 110 6.90 11.70 -1.94
N ASN A 111 6.12 12.28 -1.03
CA ASN A 111 5.98 13.71 -0.80
C ASN A 111 6.36 14.13 0.63
N LYS A 112 6.32 13.20 1.58
CA LYS A 112 6.70 13.43 2.98
C LYS A 112 7.64 12.34 3.50
N PRO A 113 8.46 12.65 4.52
CA PRO A 113 9.27 11.64 5.16
C PRO A 113 8.37 10.60 5.86
N VAL A 114 8.81 9.36 5.86
CA VAL A 114 8.15 8.24 6.55
C VAL A 114 9.16 7.46 7.37
N ILE A 115 8.66 6.68 8.31
CA ILE A 115 9.44 5.72 9.06
C ILE A 115 9.43 4.40 8.29
N VAL A 116 10.63 3.86 8.05
CA VAL A 116 10.82 2.51 7.51
C VAL A 116 11.66 1.69 8.47
N LEU A 117 11.39 0.40 8.49
CA LEU A 117 12.30 -0.62 8.99
C LEU A 117 13.32 -0.95 7.91
N ARG A 118 14.53 -1.28 8.35
CA ARG A 118 15.62 -1.74 7.50
C ARG A 118 15.87 -3.22 7.68
N ASP A 119 15.46 -3.99 6.67
CA ASP A 119 15.69 -5.44 6.62
C ASP A 119 17.04 -5.73 5.93
N ASN A 120 18.02 -6.17 6.71
CA ASN A 120 19.38 -6.48 6.26
C ASN A 120 19.81 -7.92 6.55
N ASP A 121 18.89 -8.80 6.95
CA ASP A 121 19.23 -10.19 7.28
C ASP A 121 19.52 -11.04 6.01
N LYS A 122 19.16 -10.49 4.84
CA LYS A 122 19.37 -11.03 3.49
C LYS A 122 18.74 -12.39 3.27
N ASN A 123 17.65 -12.68 3.97
CA ASN A 123 16.91 -13.91 3.80
C ASN A 123 15.65 -13.72 2.91
N ALA A 124 14.74 -14.69 2.92
CA ALA A 124 13.53 -14.68 2.09
C ALA A 124 12.29 -14.16 2.81
N GLU A 125 12.32 -14.11 4.14
CA GLU A 125 11.31 -13.52 5.00
C GLU A 125 11.56 -12.02 5.08
N LEU A 126 10.50 -11.23 5.24
CA LEU A 126 10.65 -9.79 5.42
C LEU A 126 10.63 -9.52 6.92
N GLU A 127 11.64 -8.81 7.43
CA GLU A 127 11.60 -8.35 8.82
C GLU A 127 10.58 -7.20 8.95
N THR A 128 9.58 -7.42 9.80
CA THR A 128 8.47 -6.49 10.06
C THR A 128 8.36 -6.12 11.54
N ASP A 129 9.17 -6.71 12.42
CA ASP A 129 9.21 -6.43 13.84
C ASP A 129 10.06 -5.19 14.12
N GLU A 130 9.39 -4.10 14.56
CA GLU A 130 10.04 -2.85 14.93
C GLU A 130 10.99 -2.98 16.12
N ALA A 131 10.89 -4.03 16.93
CA ALA A 131 11.83 -4.29 18.02
C ALA A 131 13.15 -4.91 17.55
N GLN A 132 13.21 -5.45 16.34
CA GLN A 132 14.34 -6.25 15.83
C GLN A 132 15.10 -5.57 14.68
N ALA A 133 14.59 -4.45 14.15
CA ALA A 133 15.21 -3.74 13.05
C ALA A 133 15.46 -2.25 13.35
N GLU A 134 16.38 -1.65 12.60
CA GLU A 134 16.64 -0.22 12.66
C GLU A 134 15.48 0.56 12.02
N LEU A 135 14.99 1.56 12.74
CA LEU A 135 14.00 2.52 12.25
C LEU A 135 14.68 3.75 11.66
N GLN A 136 14.33 4.11 10.43
CA GLN A 136 14.83 5.31 9.77
C GLN A 136 13.67 6.21 9.32
N LEU A 137 13.75 7.50 9.65
CA LEU A 137 12.82 8.54 9.17
C LEU A 137 13.44 9.29 8.00
N GLY A 138 12.77 9.31 6.84
CA GLY A 138 13.30 10.04 5.69
C GLY A 138 12.56 9.84 4.37
N TYR A 139 13.24 10.28 3.31
CA TYR A 139 12.80 10.08 1.93
C TYR A 139 13.55 8.89 1.33
N PHE A 140 12.81 7.84 0.99
CA PHE A 140 13.37 6.57 0.50
C PHE A 140 12.84 6.20 -0.89
N GLY A 141 12.00 7.04 -1.48
CA GLY A 141 11.34 6.76 -2.76
C GLY A 141 10.22 5.74 -2.63
N ILE A 142 9.48 5.74 -1.50
CA ILE A 142 8.32 4.86 -1.27
C ILE A 142 7.16 5.33 -2.15
N ASN A 143 7.23 4.98 -3.43
CA ASN A 143 6.25 5.35 -4.45
C ASN A 143 5.16 4.27 -4.57
N CYS A 144 4.01 4.64 -5.13
CA CYS A 144 2.97 3.71 -5.57
C CYS A 144 2.97 3.62 -7.09
N HIS A 145 3.32 2.47 -7.66
CA HIS A 145 3.48 2.29 -9.11
C HIS A 145 3.05 0.90 -9.60
N ARG A 146 3.10 0.65 -10.91
CA ARG A 146 2.85 -0.67 -11.51
C ARG A 146 4.14 -1.46 -11.73
N ALA A 147 4.02 -2.78 -11.72
CA ALA A 147 5.13 -3.67 -12.05
C ALA A 147 5.48 -3.58 -13.56
N SER A 148 4.51 -3.78 -14.44
CA SER A 148 4.70 -3.76 -15.89
C SER A 148 3.70 -2.82 -16.54
N ALA A 149 4.03 -2.29 -17.71
CA ALA A 149 3.13 -1.47 -18.53
C ALA A 149 2.25 -2.28 -19.48
N HIS A 150 2.45 -3.60 -19.57
CA HIS A 150 1.85 -4.42 -20.63
C HIS A 150 1.11 -5.66 -20.14
N ILE A 151 1.56 -6.27 -19.04
CA ILE A 151 1.02 -7.54 -18.56
C ILE A 151 0.96 -7.57 -17.04
N GLU A 152 0.02 -8.31 -16.47
CA GLU A 152 0.01 -8.61 -15.04
C GLU A 152 1.26 -9.42 -14.67
N SER A 153 2.05 -8.91 -13.71
CA SER A 153 3.19 -9.66 -13.17
C SER A 153 2.72 -10.66 -12.12
N LYS A 154 3.25 -11.87 -12.18
CA LYS A 154 2.97 -12.92 -11.17
C LYS A 154 3.96 -12.90 -10.00
N GLN A 155 5.12 -12.27 -10.18
CA GLN A 155 6.20 -12.22 -9.20
C GLN A 155 6.67 -10.78 -8.96
N VAL A 156 7.07 -10.48 -7.74
CA VAL A 156 7.52 -9.12 -7.36
C VAL A 156 8.97 -8.88 -7.77
N ASP A 157 9.90 -9.73 -7.35
CA ASP A 157 11.33 -9.65 -7.71
C ASP A 157 11.89 -8.22 -7.68
N LYS A 158 12.25 -7.68 -8.85
CA LYS A 158 12.92 -6.39 -8.99
C LYS A 158 11.94 -5.22 -8.97
N TRP A 159 10.63 -5.46 -8.97
CA TRP A 159 9.63 -4.42 -9.05
C TRP A 159 9.53 -3.57 -7.78
N SER A 160 9.89 -4.10 -6.61
CA SER A 160 9.83 -3.35 -5.35
C SER A 160 11.03 -3.60 -4.46
N ALA A 161 11.72 -2.52 -4.09
CA ALA A 161 12.68 -2.49 -2.98
C ALA A 161 12.10 -1.81 -1.72
N GLY A 162 10.77 -1.68 -1.64
CA GLY A 162 10.02 -0.95 -0.61
C GLY A 162 8.88 -0.07 -1.14
N CYS A 163 8.69 0.00 -2.46
CA CYS A 163 7.54 0.66 -3.08
C CYS A 163 6.25 -0.15 -2.89
N GLN A 164 5.12 0.50 -3.12
CA GLN A 164 3.81 -0.13 -3.16
C GLN A 164 3.48 -0.42 -4.64
N VAL A 165 3.39 -1.69 -5.03
CA VAL A 165 3.42 -2.04 -6.47
C VAL A 165 2.20 -2.85 -6.88
N PHE A 166 1.47 -2.34 -7.87
CA PHE A 166 0.35 -3.02 -8.50
C PHE A 166 0.82 -4.12 -9.44
N ALA A 167 0.13 -5.27 -9.39
CA ALA A 167 0.43 -6.42 -10.24
C ALA A 167 0.04 -6.17 -11.70
N ASN A 168 -1.16 -5.63 -11.91
CA ASN A 168 -1.81 -5.44 -13.20
C ASN A 168 -1.75 -3.96 -13.64
N PRO A 169 -1.37 -3.66 -14.90
CA PRO A 169 -1.33 -2.28 -15.40
C PRO A 169 -2.71 -1.61 -15.48
N ASP A 170 -3.76 -2.33 -15.85
CA ASP A 170 -5.11 -1.77 -16.03
C ASP A 170 -5.71 -1.38 -14.66
N ASP A 171 -5.51 -2.22 -13.63
CA ASP A 171 -5.86 -1.91 -12.24
C ASP A 171 -5.16 -0.63 -11.75
N PHE A 172 -3.88 -0.48 -12.12
CA PHE A 172 -3.11 0.71 -11.77
C PHE A 172 -3.61 1.96 -12.50
N ASP A 173 -3.97 1.85 -13.78
CA ASP A 173 -4.49 2.97 -14.55
C ASP A 173 -5.89 3.40 -14.01
N GLU A 174 -6.74 2.44 -13.60
CA GLU A 174 -7.97 2.75 -12.87
C GLU A 174 -7.70 3.50 -11.56
N PHE A 175 -6.73 3.03 -10.77
CA PHE A 175 -6.30 3.67 -9.54
C PHE A 175 -5.80 5.10 -9.75
N ILE A 176 -4.96 5.34 -10.74
CA ILE A 176 -4.44 6.68 -11.06
C ILE A 176 -5.57 7.60 -11.54
N ASN A 177 -6.49 7.10 -12.37
CA ASN A 177 -7.64 7.87 -12.81
C ASN A 177 -8.55 8.30 -11.63
N LEU A 178 -8.74 7.44 -10.63
CA LEU A 178 -9.45 7.84 -9.39
C LEU A 178 -8.69 8.93 -8.63
N CYS A 179 -7.37 8.81 -8.52
CA CYS A 179 -6.54 9.81 -7.87
C CYS A 179 -6.62 11.17 -8.60
N GLU A 180 -6.61 11.17 -9.94
CA GLU A 180 -6.72 12.40 -10.73
C GLU A 180 -8.07 13.09 -10.55
N GLN A 181 -9.18 12.34 -10.58
CA GLN A 181 -10.51 12.89 -10.29
C GLN A 181 -10.64 13.43 -8.86
N SER A 182 -10.04 12.77 -7.88
CA SER A 182 -9.99 13.26 -6.50
C SER A 182 -9.16 14.54 -6.38
N ALA A 183 -8.05 14.63 -7.12
CA ALA A 183 -7.15 15.77 -7.08
C ALA A 183 -7.79 17.08 -7.57
N GLU A 184 -8.75 16.99 -8.50
CA GLU A 184 -9.55 18.14 -8.95
C GLU A 184 -10.35 18.79 -7.80
N ARG A 185 -10.66 18.01 -6.75
CA ARG A 185 -11.50 18.44 -5.62
C ARG A 185 -10.70 18.74 -4.35
N TYR A 186 -9.72 17.89 -4.05
CA TYR A 186 -8.99 17.90 -2.77
C TYR A 186 -7.51 18.23 -2.91
N GLY A 187 -7.03 18.46 -4.14
CA GLY A 187 -5.63 18.69 -4.44
C GLY A 187 -4.84 17.39 -4.66
N ASN A 188 -3.62 17.53 -5.17
CA ASN A 188 -2.83 16.42 -5.73
C ASN A 188 -2.07 15.56 -4.69
N THR A 189 -2.41 15.65 -3.40
CA THR A 189 -1.69 15.00 -2.29
C THR A 189 -2.60 14.02 -1.57
N PHE A 190 -2.10 12.82 -1.30
CA PHE A 190 -2.88 11.69 -0.80
C PHE A 190 -2.27 11.14 0.49
N SER A 191 -3.15 10.80 1.44
CA SER A 191 -2.77 10.03 2.61
C SER A 191 -2.83 8.55 2.28
N TYR A 192 -1.89 7.79 2.82
CA TYR A 192 -1.82 6.34 2.68
C TYR A 192 -1.87 5.70 4.05
N THR A 193 -2.75 4.72 4.23
CA THR A 193 -2.76 3.89 5.43
C THR A 193 -2.26 2.51 5.07
N LEU A 194 -1.30 1.96 5.82
CA LEU A 194 -0.90 0.57 5.71
C LEU A 194 -1.43 -0.20 6.91
N LEU A 195 -2.33 -1.14 6.65
CA LEU A 195 -2.85 -2.09 7.64
C LEU A 195 -2.18 -3.45 7.47
N GLU A 196 -2.05 -4.16 8.57
CA GLU A 196 -1.75 -5.59 8.61
C GLU A 196 -3.04 -6.41 8.47
N GLN A 197 -2.96 -7.58 7.84
CA GLN A 197 -4.11 -8.46 7.62
C GLN A 197 -4.87 -8.80 8.92
N ASN A 198 -4.16 -8.89 10.05
CA ASN A 198 -4.78 -9.19 11.36
C ASN A 198 -5.65 -8.04 11.93
N GLN A 199 -5.54 -6.82 11.36
CA GLN A 199 -6.38 -5.67 11.69
C GLN A 199 -7.72 -5.72 10.95
N LEU A 200 -7.86 -6.57 9.93
CA LEU A 200 -9.14 -6.84 9.28
C LEU A 200 -9.98 -7.79 10.15
N LYS A 201 -10.58 -7.26 11.21
CA LYS A 201 -11.59 -7.98 12.00
C LYS A 201 -12.98 -7.50 11.61
N GLU A 202 -13.84 -8.44 11.24
CA GLU A 202 -15.28 -8.19 11.22
C GLU A 202 -15.75 -8.00 12.66
N SER A 203 -16.45 -6.90 12.93
CA SER A 203 -17.23 -6.76 14.16
C SER A 203 -18.26 -7.89 14.16
N LYS A 204 -18.15 -8.84 15.08
CA LYS A 204 -19.15 -9.91 15.31
C LYS A 204 -20.47 -9.39 15.90
N GLU A 205 -20.79 -8.11 15.77
CA GLU A 205 -21.89 -7.47 16.51
C GLU A 205 -23.22 -7.35 15.74
N ASN A 206 -23.33 -7.88 14.51
CA ASN A 206 -24.60 -7.89 13.78
C ASN A 206 -25.00 -9.30 13.30
N ALA A 207 -24.77 -10.31 14.14
CA ALA A 207 -25.31 -11.65 13.94
C ALA A 207 -25.99 -12.11 15.23
N GLU A 208 -27.05 -11.41 15.62
CA GLU A 208 -28.18 -11.90 16.44
C GLU A 208 -29.35 -10.92 16.33
#